data_AF-A0A1G0YYL0-F1
#
_entry.id   AF-A0A1G0YYL0-F1
#
_cell.length_a   1.000
_cell.length_b   1.000
_cell.length_c   1.000
_cell.angle_alpha   90.00
_cell.angle_beta   90.00
_cell.angle_gamma   90.00
#
_symmetry.space_group_name_H-M   'P 1'
#
loop_
_entity.id
_entity.type
_entity.pdbx_description
1 polymer ?
#
loop_
_entity_poly.entity_id
_entity_poly.type
_entity_poly.pdbx_seq_one_letter_code
_entity_poly.pdbx_strand_id
1 'polypeptide(L)'
;MPYEKHMPYFIVLEAMETEKGCPLCGLERKELRHYFDTMLDDSVSNPSFRHELVKAKGFCGRHGDMLLDFKQGLGISILYLDQVKLFLKEIDGTFSKMPSSFFGKKPDGWKSGSACPACEMQLGARRRHISVFISSLGEKQMRSVYEQSPGFCVPHFNEV
;
A
#
# COMPACT_ATOMS: atom_id res chain seq x y z
N MET A 1 -0.01 35.26 10.06
CA MET A 1 0.00 34.37 11.25
C MET A 1 1.02 33.28 10.97
N PRO A 2 2.03 33.03 11.80
CA PRO A 2 3.01 32.00 11.52
C PRO A 2 2.34 30.64 11.76
N TYR A 3 2.17 29.87 10.69
CA TYR A 3 1.62 28.52 10.73
C TYR A 3 2.61 27.63 11.49
N GLU A 4 2.19 27.00 12.58
CA GLU A 4 3.05 26.03 13.28
C GLU A 4 3.40 24.90 12.30
N LYS A 5 4.70 24.68 12.09
CA LYS A 5 5.18 23.59 11.24
C LYS A 5 4.96 22.28 11.99
N HIS A 6 4.03 21.47 11.52
CA HIS A 6 3.73 20.17 12.10
C HIS A 6 4.63 19.07 11.49
N MET A 7 4.77 17.94 12.19
CA MET A 7 5.62 16.80 11.77
C MET A 7 5.57 16.44 10.27
N PRO A 8 4.41 16.43 9.58
CA PRO A 8 4.37 16.12 8.14
C PRO A 8 5.21 17.07 7.28
N TYR A 9 5.32 18.35 7.66
CA TYR A 9 6.15 19.32 6.97
C TYR A 9 7.62 18.89 6.97
N PHE A 10 8.14 18.56 8.16
CA PHE A 10 9.54 18.21 8.32
C PHE A 10 9.88 16.88 7.64
N ILE A 11 8.94 15.93 7.61
CA ILE A 11 9.10 14.68 6.86
C ILE A 11 9.29 14.95 5.36
N VAL A 12 8.45 15.81 4.77
CA VAL A 12 8.58 16.16 3.35
C VAL A 12 9.86 16.96 3.09
N LEU A 13 10.18 17.90 3.97
CA LEU A 13 11.40 18.71 3.87
C LEU A 13 12.67 17.83 3.89
N GLU A 14 12.77 16.94 4.88
CA GLU A 14 13.90 16.00 5.02
C GLU A 14 14.02 15.09 3.79
N ALA A 15 12.90 14.63 3.23
CA ALA A 15 12.93 13.81 2.02
C ALA A 15 13.53 14.57 0.82
N MET A 16 13.28 15.88 0.69
CA MET A 16 13.92 16.70 -0.37
C MET A 16 15.43 16.79 -0.20
N GLU A 17 15.89 16.90 1.05
CA GLU A 17 17.29 17.08 1.40
C GLU A 17 18.09 15.78 1.27
N THR A 18 17.46 14.64 1.56
CA THR A 18 18.16 13.36 1.76
C THR A 18 18.01 12.36 0.62
N GLU A 19 16.90 12.37 -0.12
CA GLU A 19 16.68 11.39 -1.18
C GLU A 19 17.53 11.71 -2.41
N LYS A 20 18.26 10.69 -2.90
CA LYS A 20 19.10 10.80 -4.11
C LYS A 20 18.31 10.81 -5.42
N GLY A 21 17.03 10.44 -5.35
CA GLY A 21 16.09 10.45 -6.47
C GLY A 21 14.82 11.22 -6.07
N CYS A 22 13.68 10.86 -6.66
CA CYS A 22 12.42 11.51 -6.33
C CYS A 22 12.08 11.38 -4.82
N PRO A 23 11.88 12.49 -4.09
CA PRO A 23 11.55 12.45 -2.67
C PRO A 23 10.24 11.71 -2.35
N LEU A 24 9.21 11.85 -3.19
CA LEU A 24 7.94 11.14 -3.04
C LEU A 24 8.07 9.63 -3.24
N CYS A 25 8.91 9.19 -4.18
CA CYS A 25 9.25 7.77 -4.33
C CYS A 25 9.93 7.23 -3.07
N GLY A 26 10.84 8.02 -2.47
CA GLY A 26 11.51 7.69 -1.23
C GLY A 26 10.54 7.51 -0.06
N LEU A 27 9.66 8.49 0.12
CA LEU A 27 8.61 8.46 1.15
C LEU A 27 7.65 7.29 0.98
N GLU A 28 7.11 7.06 -0.22
CA GLU A 28 6.22 5.93 -0.47
C GLU A 28 6.90 4.59 -0.19
N ARG A 29 8.19 4.45 -0.52
CA ARG A 29 8.94 3.22 -0.24
C ARG A 29 9.15 3.01 1.26
N LYS A 30 9.46 4.08 2.00
CA LYS A 30 9.60 4.04 3.47
C LYS A 30 8.29 3.67 4.14
N GLU A 31 7.19 4.31 3.75
CA GLU A 31 5.84 4.02 4.29
C GLU A 31 5.38 2.60 3.93
N LEU A 32 5.59 2.15 2.69
CA LEU A 32 5.29 0.77 2.29
C LEU A 32 6.09 -0.25 3.10
N ARG A 33 7.37 0.00 3.29
CA ARG A 33 8.24 -0.87 4.08
C ARG A 33 7.74 -0.97 5.52
N HIS A 34 7.46 0.18 6.14
CA HIS A 34 6.93 0.25 7.49
C HIS A 34 5.57 -0.44 7.63
N TYR A 35 4.66 -0.22 6.68
CA TYR A 35 3.35 -0.89 6.64
C TYR A 35 3.49 -2.41 6.68
N PHE A 36 4.36 -2.99 5.85
CA PHE A 36 4.58 -4.44 5.85
C PHE A 36 5.29 -4.93 7.12
N ASP A 37 6.30 -4.21 7.62
CA ASP A 37 6.98 -4.57 8.87
C ASP A 37 5.97 -4.61 10.04
N THR A 38 5.19 -3.54 10.24
CA THR A 38 4.15 -3.49 11.29
C THR A 38 3.09 -4.56 11.10
N MET A 39 2.62 -4.78 9.87
CA MET A 39 1.63 -5.81 9.59
C MET A 39 2.17 -7.22 9.90
N LEU A 40 3.43 -7.50 9.60
CA LEU A 40 4.03 -8.81 9.86
C LEU A 40 4.25 -9.02 11.37
N ASP A 41 4.70 -8.00 12.08
CA ASP A 41 4.86 -8.02 13.54
C ASP A 41 3.51 -8.23 14.25
N ASP A 42 2.45 -7.59 13.75
CA ASP A 42 1.09 -7.66 14.30
C ASP A 42 0.22 -8.77 13.66
N SER A 43 0.75 -9.55 12.72
CA SER A 43 -0.05 -10.48 11.90
C SER A 43 -0.79 -11.54 12.72
N VAL A 44 -0.26 -11.84 13.91
CA VAL A 44 -0.86 -12.78 14.88
C VAL A 44 -1.85 -12.07 15.81
N SER A 45 -1.66 -10.79 16.10
CA SER A 45 -2.36 -10.04 17.15
C SER A 45 -3.45 -9.08 16.64
N ASN A 46 -3.47 -8.75 15.34
CA ASN A 46 -4.38 -7.75 14.77
C ASN A 46 -5.38 -8.33 13.76
N PRO A 47 -6.63 -8.62 14.18
CA PRO A 47 -7.68 -9.16 13.32
C PRO A 47 -8.10 -8.23 12.17
N SER A 48 -7.95 -6.91 12.32
CA SER A 48 -8.42 -5.93 11.34
C SER A 48 -7.67 -6.05 10.02
N PHE A 49 -6.34 -6.18 10.08
CA PHE A 49 -5.51 -6.38 8.88
C PHE A 49 -5.84 -7.69 8.16
N ARG A 50 -6.04 -8.78 8.92
CA ARG A 50 -6.41 -10.08 8.32
C ARG A 50 -7.74 -9.98 7.57
N HIS A 51 -8.72 -9.27 8.14
CA HIS A 51 -10.02 -9.09 7.52
C HIS A 51 -9.97 -8.24 6.23
N GLU A 52 -9.19 -7.16 6.21
CA GLU A 52 -8.96 -6.38 4.99
C GLU A 52 -8.30 -7.21 3.90
N LEU A 53 -7.28 -7.99 4.26
CA LEU A 53 -6.57 -8.85 3.30
C LEU A 53 -7.46 -9.98 2.76
N VAL A 54 -8.34 -10.55 3.60
CA VAL A 54 -9.36 -11.52 3.18
C VAL A 54 -10.34 -10.91 2.17
N LYS A 55 -10.84 -9.69 2.41
CA LYS A 55 -11.71 -8.98 1.46
C LYS A 55 -11.03 -8.70 0.13
N ALA A 56 -9.74 -8.35 0.17
CA ALA A 56 -8.93 -8.11 -1.02
C ALA A 56 -8.54 -9.40 -1.76
N LYS A 57 -8.79 -10.58 -1.17
CA LYS A 57 -8.31 -11.88 -1.67
C LYS A 57 -6.78 -11.91 -1.84
N GLY A 58 -6.06 -11.21 -0.96
CA GLY A 58 -4.61 -11.08 -0.97
C GLY A 58 -4.10 -9.73 -1.49
N PHE A 59 -2.77 -9.65 -1.66
CA PHE A 59 -2.12 -8.49 -2.28
C PHE A 59 -2.11 -8.61 -3.82
N CYS A 60 -1.93 -7.48 -4.51
CA CYS A 60 -1.64 -7.51 -5.95
C CYS A 60 -0.27 -8.14 -6.21
N GLY A 61 -0.01 -8.65 -7.42
CA GLY A 61 1.25 -9.34 -7.75
C GLY A 61 2.50 -8.56 -7.33
N ARG A 62 2.56 -7.26 -7.65
CA ARG A 62 3.65 -6.35 -7.25
C ARG A 62 3.89 -6.32 -5.74
N HIS A 63 2.82 -6.23 -4.95
CA HIS A 63 2.92 -6.16 -3.49
C HIS A 63 3.08 -7.52 -2.82
N GLY A 64 2.61 -8.59 -3.48
CA GLY A 64 2.91 -9.96 -3.10
C GLY A 64 4.39 -10.27 -3.28
N ASP A 65 5.00 -9.87 -4.40
CA ASP A 65 6.43 -10.04 -4.66
C ASP A 65 7.26 -9.25 -3.63
N MET A 66 6.90 -7.99 -3.38
CA MET A 66 7.56 -7.16 -2.36
C MET A 66 7.51 -7.80 -0.96
N LEU A 67 6.42 -8.48 -0.61
CA LEU A 67 6.30 -9.14 0.68
C LEU A 67 7.34 -10.27 0.86
N LEU A 68 7.77 -10.91 -0.23
CA LEU A 68 8.78 -11.98 -0.17
C LEU A 68 10.17 -11.47 0.19
N ASP A 69 10.43 -10.17 0.02
CA ASP A 69 11.69 -9.54 0.45
C ASP A 69 11.82 -9.48 1.98
N PHE A 70 10.71 -9.64 2.70
CA PHE A 70 10.68 -9.67 4.16
C PHE A 70 11.05 -11.07 4.64
N LYS A 71 12.16 -11.20 5.37
CA LYS A 71 12.68 -12.47 5.90
C LYS A 71 11.87 -12.98 7.12
N GLN A 72 10.55 -12.89 7.05
CA GLN A 72 9.59 -13.23 8.11
C GLN A 72 8.67 -14.37 7.68
N GLY A 73 9.24 -15.51 7.28
CA GLY A 73 8.51 -16.62 6.66
C GLY A 73 7.31 -17.12 7.50
N LEU A 74 7.43 -17.13 8.82
CA LEU A 74 6.33 -17.52 9.73
C LEU A 74 5.17 -16.51 9.69
N GLY A 75 5.45 -15.21 9.82
CA GLY A 75 4.42 -14.16 9.77
C GLY A 75 3.69 -14.15 8.44
N ILE A 76 4.45 -14.29 7.33
CA ILE A 76 3.88 -14.41 5.98
C ILE A 76 2.98 -15.65 5.88
N SER A 77 3.42 -16.80 6.41
CA SER A 77 2.64 -18.04 6.37
C SER A 77 1.32 -17.93 7.15
N ILE A 78 1.34 -17.31 8.33
CA ILE A 78 0.14 -17.09 9.16
C ILE A 78 -0.84 -16.13 8.47
N LEU A 79 -0.30 -15.05 7.89
CA LEU A 79 -1.09 -14.07 7.15
C LEU A 79 -1.79 -14.68 5.93
N TYR A 80 -1.08 -15.52 5.18
CA TYR A 80 -1.60 -16.14 3.95
C TYR A 80 -2.44 -17.40 4.19
N LEU A 81 -2.44 -17.97 5.40
CA LEU A 81 -3.21 -19.18 5.71
C LEU A 81 -4.71 -19.01 5.39
N ASP A 82 -5.28 -17.84 5.71
CA ASP A 82 -6.69 -17.57 5.43
C ASP A 82 -6.94 -17.49 3.92
N GLN A 83 -6.00 -16.93 3.16
CA GLN A 83 -6.15 -16.77 1.71
C GLN A 83 -6.05 -18.11 0.99
N VAL A 84 -5.12 -18.97 1.42
CA VAL A 84 -5.03 -20.35 0.93
C VAL A 84 -6.31 -21.12 1.25
N LYS A 85 -6.83 -21.04 2.49
CA LYS A 85 -8.08 -21.70 2.87
C LYS A 85 -9.28 -21.20 2.06
N LEU A 86 -9.36 -19.90 1.80
CA LEU A 86 -10.42 -19.32 0.97
C LEU A 86 -10.31 -19.79 -0.48
N PHE A 87 -9.09 -19.87 -1.03
CA PHE A 87 -8.86 -20.32 -2.38
C PHE A 87 -9.18 -21.80 -2.57
N LEU A 88 -8.81 -22.65 -1.59
CA LEU A 88 -9.17 -24.07 -1.61
C LEU A 88 -10.69 -24.26 -1.63
N LYS A 89 -11.45 -23.50 -0.82
CA LYS A 89 -12.92 -23.54 -0.84
C LYS A 89 -13.52 -23.14 -2.19
N GLU A 90 -12.95 -22.13 -2.85
CA GLU A 90 -13.36 -21.68 -4.18
C GLU A 90 -13.12 -22.78 -5.24
N ILE A 91 -11.95 -23.42 -5.18
CA ILE A 91 -11.58 -24.53 -6.04
C ILE A 91 -12.53 -25.72 -5.80
N ASP A 92 -12.72 -26.14 -4.56
CA ASP A 92 -13.61 -27.26 -4.22
C ASP A 92 -15.04 -27.02 -4.72
N GLY A 93 -15.56 -25.80 -4.55
CA GLY A 93 -16.87 -25.39 -5.05
C GLY A 93 -16.99 -25.34 -6.58
N THR A 94 -15.86 -25.23 -7.27
CA THR A 94 -15.78 -25.26 -8.74
C THR A 94 -15.75 -26.70 -9.26
N PHE A 95 -14.99 -27.59 -8.60
CA PHE A 95 -14.86 -29.00 -9.00
C PHE A 95 -16.05 -29.88 -8.57
N SER A 96 -16.81 -29.48 -7.55
CA SER A 96 -17.97 -30.24 -7.05
C SER A 96 -19.30 -29.95 -7.77
N LYS A 97 -19.34 -28.98 -8.70
CA LYS A 97 -20.55 -28.67 -9.49
C LYS A 97 -20.53 -29.37 -10.85
N MET A 98 -21.34 -30.42 -10.99
CA MET A 98 -21.72 -31.01 -12.28
C MET A 98 -22.34 -29.95 -13.22
N PRO A 99 -22.22 -30.11 -14.55
CA PRO A 99 -22.71 -29.13 -15.52
C PRO A 99 -24.24 -29.24 -15.64
N SER A 100 -24.97 -28.67 -14.68
CA SER A 100 -26.39 -28.39 -14.87
C SER A 100 -26.54 -26.93 -15.27
N SER A 101 -26.91 -26.74 -16.52
CA SER A 101 -27.51 -25.50 -17.06
C SER A 101 -28.53 -24.95 -16.08
N PHE A 102 -28.25 -23.87 -15.36
CA PHE A 102 -29.29 -23.01 -14.79
C PHE A 102 -28.75 -21.59 -14.57
N PHE A 103 -29.56 -20.62 -14.99
CA PHE A 103 -29.43 -19.16 -14.84
C PHE A 103 -29.15 -18.75 -13.38
N GLY A 104 -27.90 -18.83 -12.95
CA GLY A 104 -27.41 -18.26 -11.69
C GLY A 104 -26.23 -17.35 -11.98
N LYS A 105 -26.20 -16.15 -11.37
CA LYS A 105 -25.02 -15.28 -11.40
C LYS A 105 -23.80 -16.12 -11.03
N LYS A 106 -22.80 -16.19 -11.93
CA LYS A 106 -21.51 -16.79 -11.59
C LYS A 106 -21.04 -16.12 -10.30
N PRO A 107 -20.58 -16.87 -9.28
CA PRO A 107 -19.93 -16.25 -8.14
C PRO A 107 -18.83 -15.36 -8.69
N ASP A 108 -18.75 -14.13 -8.19
CA ASP A 108 -17.71 -13.21 -8.60
C ASP A 108 -16.37 -13.89 -8.29
N GLY A 109 -15.69 -14.37 -9.34
CA GLY A 109 -14.54 -15.25 -9.21
C GLY A 109 -13.39 -14.62 -8.43
N TRP A 110 -12.29 -15.33 -8.22
CA TRP A 110 -11.15 -14.82 -7.42
C TRP A 110 -10.65 -13.40 -7.79
N LYS A 111 -10.91 -12.93 -9.01
CA LYS A 111 -10.60 -11.58 -9.50
C LYS A 111 -11.47 -10.43 -8.95
N SER A 112 -12.50 -10.72 -8.16
CA SER A 112 -13.46 -9.72 -7.65
C SER A 112 -13.18 -9.24 -6.22
N GLY A 113 -11.98 -9.49 -5.69
CA GLY A 113 -11.59 -8.93 -4.40
C GLY A 113 -11.66 -7.41 -4.39
N SER A 114 -11.73 -6.82 -3.20
CA SER A 114 -11.51 -5.37 -3.05
C SER A 114 -10.09 -5.00 -3.51
N ALA A 115 -9.80 -3.70 -3.61
CA ALA A 115 -8.47 -3.25 -4.01
C ALA A 115 -7.39 -3.75 -3.03
N CYS A 116 -6.16 -3.87 -3.54
CA CYS A 116 -5.01 -4.29 -2.75
C CYS A 116 -4.77 -3.30 -1.59
N PRO A 117 -4.76 -3.74 -0.32
CA PRO A 117 -4.65 -2.84 0.81
C PRO A 117 -3.29 -2.10 0.85
N ALA A 118 -2.21 -2.73 0.37
CA ALA A 118 -0.92 -2.06 0.20
C ALA A 118 -0.94 -1.00 -0.92
N CYS A 119 -1.73 -1.18 -1.98
CA CYS A 119 -1.94 -0.13 -2.99
C CYS A 119 -2.70 1.04 -2.37
N GLU A 120 -3.80 0.78 -1.68
CA GLU A 120 -4.60 1.84 -1.05
C GLU A 120 -3.77 2.65 -0.06
N MET A 121 -3.00 1.98 0.80
CA MET A 121 -2.08 2.63 1.73
C MET A 121 -1.04 3.48 0.99
N GLN A 122 -0.41 2.95 -0.07
CA GLN A 122 0.57 3.69 -0.87
C GLN A 122 -0.03 4.95 -1.51
N LEU A 123 -1.22 4.85 -2.12
CA LEU A 123 -1.93 6.00 -2.68
C LEU A 123 -2.30 7.02 -1.60
N GLY A 124 -2.71 6.55 -0.42
CA GLY A 124 -2.98 7.42 0.73
C GLY A 124 -1.73 8.18 1.20
N ALA A 125 -0.58 7.50 1.30
CA ALA A 125 0.71 8.13 1.61
C ALA A 125 1.10 9.17 0.57
N ARG A 126 1.00 8.83 -0.72
CA ARG A 126 1.24 9.76 -1.84
C ARG A 126 0.45 11.05 -1.67
N ARG A 127 -0.87 10.95 -1.53
CA ARG A 127 -1.78 12.09 -1.42
C ARG A 127 -1.44 12.98 -0.23
N ARG A 128 -1.15 12.38 0.93
CA ARG A 128 -0.73 13.11 2.13
C ARG A 128 0.54 13.94 1.87
N HIS A 129 1.58 13.32 1.33
CA HIS A 129 2.86 14.01 1.12
C HIS A 129 2.78 15.08 0.02
N ILE A 130 2.05 14.81 -1.08
CA ILE A 130 1.82 15.81 -2.13
C ILE A 130 1.04 17.01 -1.56
N SER A 131 -0.02 16.75 -0.77
CA SER A 131 -0.80 17.82 -0.14
C SER A 131 0.05 18.71 0.75
N VAL A 132 0.95 18.12 1.55
CA VAL A 132 1.89 18.87 2.40
C VAL A 132 2.85 19.69 1.53
N PHE A 133 3.45 19.08 0.50
CA PHE A 133 4.35 19.79 -0.41
C PHE A 133 3.68 21.01 -1.06
N ILE A 134 2.50 20.83 -1.67
CA ILE A 134 1.76 21.90 -2.34
C ILE A 134 1.41 23.02 -1.35
N SER A 135 0.92 22.66 -0.16
CA SER A 135 0.54 23.64 0.86
C SER A 135 1.73 24.44 1.39
N SER A 136 2.90 23.82 1.43
CA SER A 136 4.15 24.45 1.91
C SER A 136 5.00 25.06 0.82
N LEU A 137 4.61 24.98 -0.45
CA LEU A 137 5.36 25.55 -1.57
C LEU A 137 5.48 27.09 -1.47
N GLY A 138 4.62 27.75 -0.70
CA GLY A 138 4.72 29.18 -0.39
C GLY A 138 5.92 29.56 0.49
N GLU A 139 6.47 28.59 1.23
CA GLU A 139 7.50 28.82 2.23
C GLU A 139 8.90 28.85 1.61
N LYS A 140 9.69 29.87 1.98
CA LYS A 140 11.05 30.06 1.44
C LYS A 140 11.95 28.83 1.66
N GLN A 141 11.84 28.17 2.82
CA GLN A 141 12.64 26.98 3.14
C GLN A 141 12.27 25.80 2.24
N MET A 142 10.99 25.48 2.10
CA MET A 142 10.51 24.40 1.22
C MET A 142 10.92 24.65 -0.24
N ARG A 143 10.78 25.89 -0.74
CA ARG A 143 11.25 26.25 -2.09
C ARG A 143 12.74 26.02 -2.26
N SER A 144 13.55 26.50 -1.31
CA SER A 144 15.00 26.39 -1.36
C SER A 144 15.47 24.94 -1.41
N VAL A 145 14.87 24.04 -0.62
CA VAL A 145 15.25 22.62 -0.65
C VAL A 145 14.74 21.94 -1.91
N TYR A 146 13.55 22.30 -2.39
CA TYR A 146 13.00 21.74 -3.63
C TYR A 146 13.86 22.09 -4.85
N GLU A 147 14.33 23.33 -4.96
CA GLU A 147 15.22 23.79 -6.03
C GLU A 147 16.58 23.07 -6.04
N GLN A 148 17.01 22.54 -4.89
CA GLN A 148 18.25 21.77 -4.74
C GLN A 148 18.03 20.26 -4.80
N SER A 149 16.78 19.81 -4.77
CA SER A 149 16.43 18.39 -4.80
C SER A 149 16.57 17.82 -6.22
N PRO A 150 16.61 16.49 -6.38
CA PRO A 150 16.55 15.83 -7.69
C PRO A 150 15.24 16.06 -8.46
N GLY A 151 14.26 16.74 -7.85
CA GLY A 151 12.91 16.93 -8.39
C GLY A 151 12.02 15.70 -8.22
N PHE A 152 10.82 15.76 -8.79
CA PHE A 152 9.83 14.69 -8.68
C PHE A 152 9.59 13.94 -9.98
N CYS A 153 9.23 12.66 -9.86
CA CYS A 153 8.70 11.91 -10.97
C CYS A 153 7.30 12.43 -11.34
N VAL A 154 7.11 12.85 -12.60
CA VAL A 154 5.82 13.29 -13.16
C VAL A 154 4.65 12.34 -12.83
N PRO A 155 4.81 11.00 -12.86
CA PRO A 155 3.73 10.08 -12.48
C PRO A 155 3.08 10.34 -11.11
N HIS A 156 3.79 10.92 -10.13
CA HIS A 156 3.17 11.25 -8.84
C HIS A 156 2.06 12.29 -8.94
N PHE A 157 2.05 13.12 -9.99
CA PHE A 157 1.07 14.18 -10.19
C PHE A 157 -0.04 13.80 -11.17
N ASN A 158 0.09 12.67 -11.88
CA ASN A 158 -0.91 12.21 -12.84
C ASN A 158 -2.04 11.38 -12.19
N GLU A 159 -1.87 10.94 -10.94
CA GLU A 159 -2.77 10.00 -10.26
C GLU A 159 -3.20 10.51 -8.87
N VAL A 160 -3.39 11.82 -8.71
CA VAL A 160 -3.88 12.41 -7.45
C VAL A 160 -5.40 12.33 -7.37
#